data_AF-A0A7K8EM12-F1
#
_entry.id   AF-A0A7K8EM12-F1
#
_cell.length_a   1.000
_cell.length_b   1.000
_cell.length_c   1.000
_cell.angle_alpha   90.00
_cell.angle_beta   90.00
_cell.angle_gamma   90.00
#
_symmetry.space_group_name_H-M   'P 1'
#
loop_
_entity.id
_entity.type
_entity.pdbx_description
1 polymer ?
#
loop_
_entity_poly.entity_id
_entity_poly.type
_entity_poly.pdbx_seq_one_letter_code
_entity_poly.pdbx_strand_id
1 'polypeptide(L)'
;PLGLKEGVLPTQRSCVSDAGGNFFMAGVGFSFIFSWLLMLLVMIIFVLGGNIYMLFCESWQNQQLLQLLDTPGVIPNFNLSEVLGLKGDTANFSEIYRQCQQDTSLWKTLYLDQIVSLDELLNISQYTGDISTAFEKMNITLSPISLLNQSQRDLLLRASQAGQPPNFTLTLEQLDQNITQGSLLDLAAELEQLAEKVDTDVKEDLENKSRELRELEKEMQASFSGPLQSLKEDIHSVQSGAAQLQGQTTAALDKANKTQEFLEMEMPNIIKNETWDFLEQLLDFFETYISWAKSSVTEEWARCKPIAQSLDNVEAIGCDYIMDSVNAFWFSLGWCTLFLLPSIILAVRLAKFYRRMDIADVYRNEEFEMPPAFNFYRIPRPSTRH
;
A
#
# COMPACT_ATOMS: atom_id res chain seq x y z
N PRO A 1 -55.38 -59.23 -15.11
CA PRO A 1 -54.30 -58.54 -14.36
C PRO A 1 -53.62 -59.51 -13.38
N LEU A 2 -52.28 -59.58 -13.40
CA LEU A 2 -51.49 -60.53 -12.62
C LEU A 2 -51.67 -60.27 -11.11
N GLY A 3 -52.43 -61.12 -10.43
CA GLY A 3 -52.69 -61.04 -8.99
C GLY A 3 -53.87 -61.90 -8.56
N LEU A 4 -53.96 -62.17 -7.25
CA LEU A 4 -54.94 -63.01 -6.55
C LEU A 4 -56.34 -62.99 -7.22
N LYS A 5 -56.87 -64.15 -7.63
CA LYS A 5 -58.25 -64.27 -8.15
C LYS A 5 -59.20 -64.56 -6.99
N GLU A 6 -60.18 -63.68 -6.77
CA GLU A 6 -61.23 -63.90 -5.76
C GLU A 6 -62.01 -65.20 -6.04
N GLY A 7 -62.23 -66.00 -5.00
CA GLY A 7 -63.01 -67.24 -5.07
C GLY A 7 -62.24 -68.52 -5.45
N VAL A 8 -60.92 -68.48 -5.66
CA VAL A 8 -60.11 -69.67 -5.98
C VAL A 8 -59.62 -70.38 -4.72
N LEU A 9 -59.79 -71.72 -4.68
CA LEU A 9 -59.29 -72.58 -3.60
C LEU A 9 -57.78 -72.36 -3.35
N PRO A 10 -57.31 -72.35 -2.09
CA PRO A 10 -55.90 -72.05 -1.76
C PRO A 10 -54.87 -72.95 -2.45
N THR A 11 -55.26 -74.15 -2.87
CA THR A 11 -54.44 -75.13 -3.60
C THR A 11 -54.23 -74.81 -5.08
N GLN A 12 -55.05 -73.92 -5.68
CA GLN A 12 -55.02 -73.59 -7.11
C GLN A 12 -54.50 -72.16 -7.41
N ARG A 13 -53.84 -71.51 -6.45
CA ARG A 13 -53.28 -70.14 -6.61
C ARG A 13 -52.22 -70.09 -7.71
N SER A 14 -52.08 -68.98 -8.44
CA SER A 14 -51.08 -68.83 -9.52
C SER A 14 -49.64 -68.87 -9.00
N CYS A 15 -48.69 -69.32 -9.84
CA CYS A 15 -47.25 -69.35 -9.53
C CYS A 15 -46.72 -67.96 -9.12
N VAL A 16 -47.20 -66.89 -9.76
CA VAL A 16 -46.81 -65.50 -9.43
C VAL A 16 -47.29 -65.09 -8.03
N SER A 17 -48.46 -65.57 -7.60
CA SER A 17 -48.97 -65.33 -6.24
C SER A 17 -48.14 -66.08 -5.21
N ASP A 18 -47.81 -67.33 -5.49
CA ASP A 18 -46.99 -68.16 -4.60
C ASP A 18 -45.57 -67.61 -4.43
N ALA A 19 -44.94 -67.19 -5.54
CA ALA A 19 -43.67 -66.49 -5.54
C ALA A 19 -43.72 -65.20 -4.70
N GLY A 20 -44.79 -64.40 -4.81
CA GLY A 20 -45.00 -63.22 -3.98
C GLY A 20 -45.12 -63.54 -2.49
N GLY A 21 -45.83 -64.62 -2.13
CA GLY A 21 -45.92 -65.10 -0.75
C GLY A 21 -44.58 -65.57 -0.17
N ASN A 22 -43.76 -66.27 -0.98
CA ASN A 22 -42.41 -66.66 -0.60
C ASN A 22 -41.47 -65.46 -0.47
N PHE A 23 -41.61 -64.45 -1.33
CA PHE A 23 -40.85 -63.20 -1.23
C PHE A 23 -41.21 -62.41 0.05
N PHE A 24 -42.49 -62.34 0.42
CA PHE A 24 -42.89 -61.76 1.71
C PHE A 24 -42.29 -62.51 2.89
N MET A 25 -42.29 -63.84 2.88
CA MET A 25 -41.66 -64.64 3.96
C MET A 25 -40.14 -64.50 3.99
N ALA A 26 -39.47 -64.42 2.84
CA ALA A 26 -38.05 -64.14 2.76
C ALA A 26 -37.71 -62.74 3.30
N GLY A 27 -38.54 -61.74 2.96
CA GLY A 27 -38.43 -60.37 3.48
C GLY A 27 -38.64 -60.29 4.99
N VAL A 28 -39.58 -61.05 5.56
CA VAL A 28 -39.75 -61.19 7.01
C VAL A 28 -38.52 -61.81 7.66
N GLY A 29 -37.96 -62.87 7.07
CA GLY A 29 -36.72 -63.50 7.55
C GLY A 29 -35.54 -62.53 7.54
N PHE A 30 -35.33 -61.81 6.43
CA PHE A 30 -34.29 -60.79 6.32
C PHE A 30 -34.49 -59.66 7.34
N SER A 31 -35.73 -59.16 7.46
CA SER A 31 -36.08 -58.13 8.43
C SER A 31 -35.78 -58.57 9.86
N PHE A 32 -36.05 -59.82 10.23
CA PHE A 32 -35.74 -60.35 11.56
C PHE A 32 -34.24 -60.46 11.83
N ILE A 33 -33.45 -60.91 10.83
CA ILE A 33 -32.00 -61.06 10.95
C ILE A 33 -31.30 -59.70 11.09
N PHE A 34 -31.74 -58.68 10.33
CA PHE A 34 -31.07 -57.38 10.28
C PHE A 34 -31.70 -56.31 11.19
N SER A 35 -32.92 -56.52 11.74
CA SER A 35 -33.60 -55.51 12.56
C SER A 35 -32.81 -55.13 13.81
N TRP A 36 -32.21 -56.10 14.51
CA TRP A 36 -31.42 -55.80 15.71
C TRP A 36 -30.12 -55.06 15.37
N LEU A 37 -29.48 -55.38 14.24
CA LEU A 37 -28.30 -54.67 13.75
C LEU A 37 -28.63 -53.23 13.38
N LEU A 38 -29.75 -53.03 12.68
CA LEU A 38 -30.21 -51.70 12.27
C LEU A 38 -30.62 -50.85 13.48
N MET A 39 -31.31 -51.45 14.46
CA MET A 39 -31.63 -50.80 15.73
C MET A 39 -30.38 -50.40 16.51
N LEU A 40 -29.38 -51.29 16.59
CA LEU A 40 -28.10 -51.02 17.25
C LEU A 40 -27.34 -49.88 16.54
N LEU A 41 -27.29 -49.90 15.21
CA LEU A 41 -26.65 -48.85 14.41
C LEU A 41 -27.32 -47.49 14.65
N VAL A 42 -28.66 -47.41 14.60
CA VAL A 42 -29.40 -46.17 14.87
C VAL A 42 -29.13 -45.68 16.29
N MET A 43 -29.12 -46.57 17.29
CA MET A 43 -28.82 -46.20 18.67
C MET A 43 -27.41 -45.59 18.81
N ILE A 44 -26.39 -46.21 18.22
CA ILE A 44 -25.02 -45.70 18.29
C ILE A 44 -24.94 -44.30 17.64
N ILE A 45 -25.49 -44.15 16.44
CA ILE A 45 -25.42 -42.88 15.72
C ILE A 45 -26.24 -41.80 16.43
N PHE A 46 -27.41 -42.14 16.99
CA PHE A 46 -28.22 -41.21 17.78
C PHE A 46 -27.48 -40.72 19.04
N VAL A 47 -26.90 -41.64 19.82
CA VAL A 47 -26.16 -41.28 21.04
C VAL A 47 -24.94 -40.45 20.69
N LEU A 48 -24.12 -40.87 19.72
CA LEU A 48 -22.92 -40.13 19.35
C LEU A 48 -23.26 -38.78 18.69
N GLY A 49 -24.13 -38.77 17.69
CA GLY A 49 -24.50 -37.56 16.96
C GLY A 49 -25.19 -36.53 17.85
N GLY A 50 -26.17 -36.96 18.64
CA GLY A 50 -26.88 -36.07 19.56
C GLY A 50 -25.97 -35.48 20.65
N ASN A 51 -25.10 -36.29 21.27
CA ASN A 51 -24.19 -35.79 22.30
C ASN A 51 -23.11 -34.87 21.72
N ILE A 52 -22.52 -35.22 20.57
CA ILE A 52 -21.47 -34.39 19.95
C ILE A 52 -22.08 -33.06 19.47
N TYR A 53 -23.28 -33.06 18.89
CA TYR A 53 -23.95 -31.82 18.49
C TYR A 53 -24.16 -30.88 19.69
N MET A 54 -24.71 -31.40 20.79
CA MET A 54 -25.06 -30.59 21.96
C MET A 54 -23.81 -30.12 22.74
N LEU A 55 -22.81 -30.99 22.91
CA LEU A 55 -21.59 -30.67 23.65
C LEU A 55 -20.57 -29.88 22.84
N PHE A 56 -20.48 -30.10 21.52
CA PHE A 56 -19.46 -29.48 20.68
C PHE A 56 -20.02 -28.31 19.88
N CYS A 57 -21.00 -28.56 19.01
CA CYS A 57 -21.52 -27.54 18.08
C CYS A 57 -22.24 -26.39 18.80
N GLU A 58 -23.22 -26.72 19.64
CA GLU A 58 -24.00 -25.70 20.37
C GLU A 58 -23.14 -24.94 21.38
N SER A 59 -22.18 -25.62 22.02
CA SER A 59 -21.27 -24.99 22.97
C SER A 59 -20.16 -24.17 22.31
N TRP A 60 -19.80 -24.45 21.04
CA TRP A 60 -18.86 -23.64 20.26
C TRP A 60 -19.51 -22.34 19.80
N GLN A 61 -20.73 -22.44 19.25
CA GLN A 61 -21.49 -21.28 18.79
C GLN A 61 -21.80 -20.29 19.93
N ASN A 62 -22.05 -20.80 21.14
CA ASN A 62 -22.24 -19.99 22.34
C ASN A 62 -20.92 -19.56 23.02
N GLN A 63 -19.76 -19.89 22.44
CA GLN A 63 -18.42 -19.64 22.99
C GLN A 63 -18.15 -20.26 24.37
N GLN A 64 -19.03 -21.13 24.86
CA GLN A 64 -18.90 -21.80 26.16
C GLN A 64 -17.73 -22.79 26.18
N LEU A 65 -17.44 -23.46 25.04
CA LEU A 65 -16.26 -24.31 24.92
C LEU A 65 -14.95 -23.52 25.00
N LEU A 66 -14.92 -22.32 24.41
CA LEU A 66 -13.74 -21.46 24.44
C LEU A 66 -13.44 -21.04 25.89
N GLN A 67 -14.48 -20.65 26.63
CA GLN A 67 -14.38 -20.34 28.06
C GLN A 67 -13.94 -21.55 28.92
N LEU A 68 -14.32 -22.77 28.52
CA LEU A 68 -13.88 -23.99 29.19
C LEU A 68 -12.38 -24.25 28.96
N LEU A 69 -11.87 -23.99 27.76
CA LEU A 69 -10.43 -24.05 27.44
C LEU A 69 -9.62 -23.01 28.23
N ASP A 70 -10.24 -21.87 28.55
CA ASP A 70 -9.63 -20.82 29.36
C ASP A 70 -9.65 -21.10 30.87
N THR A 71 -10.40 -22.12 31.30
CA THR A 71 -10.51 -22.44 32.73
C THR A 71 -9.31 -23.29 33.18
N PRO A 72 -8.44 -22.76 34.06
CA PRO A 72 -7.23 -23.47 34.48
C PRO A 72 -7.60 -24.76 35.23
N GLY A 73 -6.96 -25.87 34.84
CA GLY A 73 -7.12 -27.18 35.49
C GLY A 73 -8.19 -28.10 34.89
N VAL A 74 -8.94 -27.66 33.86
CA VAL A 74 -9.86 -28.56 33.13
C VAL A 74 -9.10 -29.51 32.20
N ILE A 75 -8.07 -29.01 31.51
CA ILE A 75 -7.18 -29.82 30.68
C ILE A 75 -5.81 -29.91 31.39
N PRO A 76 -5.39 -31.11 31.84
CA PRO A 76 -4.11 -31.26 32.52
C PRO A 76 -2.94 -30.92 31.59
N ASN A 77 -2.00 -30.11 32.07
CA ASN A 77 -0.79 -29.65 31.36
C ASN A 77 -1.02 -28.74 30.13
N PHE A 78 -2.18 -28.11 29.99
CA PHE A 78 -2.41 -27.12 28.93
C PHE A 78 -2.43 -25.71 29.52
N ASN A 79 -1.46 -24.88 29.14
CA ASN A 79 -1.45 -23.45 29.38
C ASN A 79 -1.13 -22.73 28.05
N LEU A 80 -2.09 -21.99 27.53
CA LEU A 80 -1.94 -21.29 26.26
C LEU A 80 -0.81 -20.25 26.29
N SER A 81 -0.64 -19.54 27.41
CA SER A 81 0.45 -18.58 27.60
C SER A 81 1.82 -19.26 27.49
N GLU A 82 1.97 -20.45 28.05
CA GLU A 82 3.24 -21.20 28.01
C GLU A 82 3.55 -21.71 26.59
N VAL A 83 2.54 -22.21 25.87
CA VAL A 83 2.69 -22.68 24.48
C VAL A 83 3.08 -21.53 23.54
N LEU A 84 2.53 -20.34 23.76
CA LEU A 84 2.80 -19.15 22.94
C LEU A 84 4.03 -18.36 23.42
N GLY A 85 4.67 -18.77 24.52
CA GLY A 85 5.82 -18.07 25.10
C GLY A 85 5.49 -16.68 25.63
N LEU A 86 4.23 -16.44 26.00
CA LEU A 86 3.75 -15.15 26.52
C LEU A 86 4.12 -15.02 28.00
N LYS A 87 4.64 -13.85 28.40
CA LYS A 87 4.94 -13.56 29.81
C LYS A 87 3.66 -13.18 30.56
N GLY A 88 3.05 -14.15 31.24
CA GLY A 88 1.93 -13.95 32.16
C GLY A 88 0.73 -14.85 31.88
N ASP A 89 -0.13 -15.06 32.89
CA ASP A 89 -1.36 -15.88 32.79
C ASP A 89 -2.52 -15.15 32.07
N THR A 90 -2.21 -14.26 31.12
CA THR A 90 -3.17 -13.32 30.52
C THR A 90 -3.77 -13.79 29.18
N ALA A 91 -3.28 -14.89 28.60
CA ALA A 91 -3.76 -15.36 27.30
C ALA A 91 -5.05 -16.16 27.45
N ASN A 92 -6.17 -15.48 27.27
CA ASN A 92 -7.50 -16.08 27.20
C ASN A 92 -7.87 -16.32 25.73
N PHE A 93 -8.03 -17.59 25.34
CA PHE A 93 -8.39 -18.02 23.99
C PHE A 93 -9.71 -17.42 23.53
N SER A 94 -10.73 -17.36 24.39
CA SER A 94 -12.02 -16.74 24.06
C SER A 94 -11.87 -15.26 23.70
N GLU A 95 -11.04 -14.52 24.43
CA GLU A 95 -10.78 -13.11 24.15
C GLU A 95 -9.93 -12.93 22.89
N ILE A 96 -8.91 -13.77 22.69
CA ILE A 96 -8.10 -13.80 21.47
C ILE A 96 -8.99 -14.05 20.26
N TYR A 97 -9.86 -15.04 20.34
CA TYR A 97 -10.81 -15.38 19.28
C TYR A 97 -11.73 -14.21 18.94
N ARG A 98 -12.32 -13.57 19.97
CA ARG A 98 -13.22 -12.41 19.82
C ARG A 98 -12.51 -11.22 19.17
N GLN A 99 -11.29 -10.92 19.59
CA GLN A 99 -10.50 -9.84 18.98
C GLN A 99 -10.12 -10.15 17.53
N CYS A 100 -9.86 -11.42 17.20
CA CYS A 100 -9.60 -11.84 15.84
C CYS A 100 -10.84 -11.75 14.94
N GLN A 101 -12.03 -12.07 15.44
CA GLN A 101 -13.28 -11.80 14.71
C GLN A 101 -13.47 -10.30 14.41
N GLN A 102 -12.96 -9.42 15.28
CA GLN A 102 -12.97 -7.96 15.10
C GLN A 102 -11.85 -7.42 14.20
N ASP A 103 -11.08 -8.29 13.53
CA ASP A 103 -9.97 -7.90 12.65
C ASP A 103 -8.83 -7.18 13.37
N THR A 104 -8.62 -7.52 14.64
CA THR A 104 -7.47 -7.01 15.40
C THR A 104 -6.17 -7.67 14.90
N SER A 105 -5.05 -6.95 15.02
CA SER A 105 -3.72 -7.51 14.73
C SER A 105 -3.30 -8.50 15.81
N LEU A 106 -2.55 -9.54 15.42
CA LEU A 106 -1.95 -10.46 16.39
C LEU A 106 -1.07 -9.75 17.41
N TRP A 107 -0.43 -8.63 17.03
CA TRP A 107 0.37 -7.83 17.95
C TRP A 107 -0.42 -7.37 19.17
N LYS A 108 -1.60 -6.77 18.95
CA LYS A 108 -2.47 -6.29 20.02
C LYS A 108 -3.17 -7.45 20.73
N THR A 109 -3.59 -8.46 19.99
CA THR A 109 -4.34 -9.59 20.53
C THR A 109 -3.52 -10.50 21.44
N LEU A 110 -2.23 -10.66 21.14
CA LEU A 110 -1.31 -11.46 21.97
C LEU A 110 -0.52 -10.59 22.98
N TYR A 111 -0.84 -9.30 23.11
CA TYR A 111 -0.15 -8.36 23.98
C TYR A 111 1.38 -8.41 23.83
N LEU A 112 1.86 -8.47 22.58
CA LEU A 112 3.30 -8.63 22.28
C LEU A 112 4.13 -7.42 22.71
N ASP A 113 3.48 -6.28 22.97
CA ASP A 113 4.08 -5.09 23.58
C ASP A 113 4.69 -5.37 24.96
N GLN A 114 4.17 -6.36 25.70
CA GLN A 114 4.70 -6.75 27.02
C GLN A 114 5.97 -7.61 26.92
N ILE A 115 6.23 -8.20 25.75
CA ILE A 115 7.36 -9.10 25.50
C ILE A 115 8.48 -8.35 24.78
N VAL A 116 8.10 -7.55 23.79
CA VAL A 116 9.01 -6.78 22.95
C VAL A 116 8.58 -5.32 22.97
N SER A 117 9.39 -4.48 23.61
CA SER A 117 9.21 -3.03 23.55
C SER A 117 9.73 -2.50 22.21
N LEU A 118 8.81 -2.24 21.27
CA LEU A 118 9.15 -1.58 20.00
C LEU A 118 9.76 -0.19 20.22
N ASP A 119 9.33 0.51 21.28
CA ASP A 119 9.87 1.82 21.65
C ASP A 119 11.33 1.76 22.06
N GLU A 120 11.76 0.69 22.74
CA GLU A 120 13.18 0.48 23.05
C GLU A 120 13.96 0.00 21.83
N LEU A 121 13.39 -0.93 21.04
CA LEU A 121 14.07 -1.55 19.90
C LEU A 121 14.31 -0.56 18.75
N LEU A 122 13.34 0.32 18.49
CA LEU A 122 13.39 1.32 17.42
C LEU A 122 13.78 2.71 17.95
N ASN A 123 14.36 2.78 19.15
CA ASN A 123 14.79 4.05 19.71
C ASN A 123 16.00 4.60 18.95
N ILE A 124 15.77 5.66 18.16
CA ILE A 124 16.85 6.38 17.45
C ILE A 124 17.34 7.63 18.17
N SER A 125 16.76 7.99 19.32
CA SER A 125 17.08 9.25 20.01
C SER A 125 18.57 9.40 20.33
N GLN A 126 19.26 8.30 20.64
CA GLN A 126 20.70 8.29 20.87
C GLN A 126 21.46 8.69 19.59
N TYR A 127 21.15 8.08 18.45
CA TYR A 127 21.81 8.36 17.18
C TYR A 127 21.48 9.77 16.69
N THR A 128 20.22 10.19 16.80
CA THR A 128 19.79 11.56 16.49
C THR A 128 20.57 12.57 17.32
N GLY A 129 20.70 12.34 18.64
CA GLY A 129 21.47 13.21 19.53
C GLY A 129 22.97 13.26 19.19
N ASP A 130 23.59 12.12 18.90
CA ASP A 130 25.00 12.04 18.49
C ASP A 130 25.25 12.77 17.17
N ILE A 131 24.34 12.61 16.19
CA ILE A 131 24.38 13.26 14.89
C ILE A 131 24.25 14.79 15.03
N SER A 132 23.25 15.28 15.77
CA SER A 132 23.06 16.71 16.03
C SER A 132 24.28 17.31 16.74
N THR A 133 24.82 16.62 17.76
CA THR A 133 26.00 17.07 18.50
C THR A 133 27.26 17.11 17.63
N ALA A 134 27.45 16.12 16.77
CA ALA A 134 28.57 16.08 15.83
C ALA A 134 28.50 17.25 14.84
N PHE A 135 27.29 17.61 14.40
CA PHE A 135 27.06 18.72 13.48
C PHE A 135 27.21 20.10 14.13
N GLU A 136 26.76 20.29 15.37
CA GLU A 136 26.99 21.54 16.11
C GLU A 136 28.49 21.86 16.25
N LYS A 137 29.31 20.81 16.43
CA LYS A 137 30.77 20.89 16.52
C LYS A 137 31.47 21.01 15.16
N MET A 138 30.75 20.87 14.05
CA MET A 138 31.32 20.97 12.72
C MET A 138 31.72 22.42 12.43
N ASN A 139 33.02 22.62 12.19
CA ASN A 139 33.56 23.91 11.76
C ASN A 139 33.79 23.87 10.25
N ILE A 140 33.01 24.63 9.49
CA ILE A 140 33.15 24.68 8.01
C ILE A 140 34.26 25.66 7.67
N THR A 141 35.43 25.12 7.33
CA THR A 141 36.51 25.91 6.77
C THR A 141 36.42 25.87 5.25
N LEU A 142 35.98 26.95 4.62
CA LEU A 142 36.16 27.10 3.17
C LEU A 142 37.65 27.28 2.88
N SER A 143 38.09 26.74 1.74
CA SER A 143 39.40 27.11 1.20
C SER A 143 39.42 28.62 0.99
N PRO A 144 40.55 29.31 1.29
CA PRO A 144 40.63 30.75 1.11
C PRO A 144 40.41 31.10 -0.37
N ILE A 145 39.24 31.64 -0.68
CA ILE A 145 38.91 32.14 -2.01
C ILE A 145 39.45 33.55 -2.06
N SER A 146 40.40 33.86 -2.95
CA SER A 146 40.84 35.23 -3.21
C SER A 146 40.36 35.66 -4.59
N LEU A 147 39.39 36.57 -4.65
CA LEU A 147 38.91 37.12 -5.93
C LEU A 147 39.99 37.94 -6.63
N LEU A 148 40.62 38.85 -5.88
CA LEU A 148 41.64 39.77 -6.36
C LEU A 148 42.66 39.97 -5.25
N ASN A 149 43.91 39.63 -5.53
CA ASN A 149 45.04 39.92 -4.66
C ASN A 149 45.35 41.41 -4.63
N GLN A 150 46.01 41.88 -3.57
CA GLN A 150 46.39 43.29 -3.43
C GLN A 150 47.18 43.81 -4.63
N SER A 151 48.10 43.00 -5.17
CA SER A 151 48.89 43.36 -6.35
C SER A 151 48.04 43.58 -7.61
N GLN A 152 46.97 42.81 -7.79
CA GLN A 152 46.03 42.94 -8.92
C GLN A 152 45.15 44.18 -8.74
N ARG A 153 44.72 44.48 -7.51
CA ARG A 153 43.97 45.70 -7.18
C ARG A 153 44.80 46.95 -7.48
N ASP A 154 46.04 46.97 -7.00
CA ASP A 154 46.97 48.07 -7.22
C ASP A 154 47.33 48.23 -8.70
N LEU A 155 47.37 47.14 -9.46
CA LEU A 155 47.62 47.18 -10.91
C LEU A 155 46.44 47.80 -11.66
N LEU A 156 45.20 47.44 -11.31
CA LEU A 156 43.99 48.02 -11.91
C LEU A 156 43.88 49.52 -11.60
N LEU A 157 44.11 49.93 -10.35
CA LEU A 157 44.14 51.34 -9.98
C LEU A 157 45.22 52.11 -10.73
N ARG A 158 46.44 51.58 -10.81
CA ARG A 158 47.53 52.21 -11.56
C ARG A 158 47.24 52.30 -13.04
N ALA A 159 46.68 51.25 -13.66
CA ALA A 159 46.30 51.27 -15.06
C ALA A 159 45.23 52.34 -15.35
N SER A 160 44.24 52.47 -14.47
CA SER A 160 43.21 53.50 -14.56
C SER A 160 43.76 54.92 -14.38
N GLN A 161 44.72 55.10 -13.48
CA GLN A 161 45.41 56.39 -13.27
C GLN A 161 46.34 56.72 -14.44
N ALA A 162 47.05 55.75 -15.00
CA ALA A 162 47.92 55.93 -16.15
C ALA A 162 47.14 56.30 -17.43
N GLY A 163 45.86 55.91 -17.51
CA GLY A 163 44.96 56.29 -18.59
C GLY A 163 44.38 57.71 -18.48
N GLN A 164 44.74 58.50 -17.46
CA GLN A 164 44.25 59.87 -17.33
C GLN A 164 44.95 60.80 -18.33
N PRO A 165 44.20 61.56 -19.14
CA PRO A 165 44.78 62.53 -20.05
C PRO A 165 45.45 63.68 -19.29
N PRO A 166 46.38 64.40 -19.93
CA PRO A 166 46.88 65.65 -19.40
C PRO A 166 45.74 66.69 -19.29
N ASN A 167 46.00 67.75 -18.53
CA ASN A 167 45.06 68.85 -18.43
C ASN A 167 45.00 69.63 -19.76
N PHE A 168 43.89 69.47 -20.50
CA PHE A 168 43.62 70.15 -21.76
C PHE A 168 42.85 71.48 -21.61
N THR A 169 42.66 72.01 -20.39
CA THR A 169 41.91 73.26 -20.18
C THR A 169 42.47 74.41 -21.01
N LEU A 170 43.78 74.64 -20.98
CA LEU A 170 44.43 75.69 -21.78
C LEU A 170 44.33 75.42 -23.29
N THR A 171 44.40 74.16 -23.70
CA THR A 171 44.28 73.77 -25.12
C THR A 171 42.86 74.03 -25.63
N LEU A 172 41.84 73.70 -24.84
CA LEU A 172 40.45 73.99 -25.16
C LEU A 172 40.18 75.50 -25.22
N GLU A 173 40.72 76.28 -24.27
CA GLU A 173 40.64 77.75 -24.30
C GLU A 173 41.29 78.34 -25.56
N GLN A 174 42.41 77.78 -26.01
CA GLN A 174 43.08 78.22 -27.23
C GLN A 174 42.33 77.79 -28.50
N LEU A 175 41.70 76.62 -28.51
CA LEU A 175 40.86 76.14 -29.61
C LEU A 175 39.58 76.96 -29.79
N ASP A 176 39.11 77.63 -28.73
CA ASP A 176 37.96 78.54 -28.77
C ASP A 176 38.31 79.95 -29.29
N GLN A 177 39.59 80.25 -29.55
CA GLN A 177 40.03 81.51 -30.13
C GLN A 177 39.96 81.50 -31.66
N ASN A 178 39.76 82.68 -32.26
CA ASN A 178 39.87 82.86 -33.70
C ASN A 178 41.31 82.62 -34.17
N ILE A 179 41.47 82.02 -35.37
CA ILE A 179 42.79 81.68 -35.94
C ILE A 179 43.62 82.96 -36.22
N THR A 180 42.94 84.06 -36.52
CA THR A 180 43.55 85.37 -36.77
C THR A 180 43.21 86.35 -35.65
N GLN A 181 44.11 87.33 -35.41
CA GLN A 181 43.89 88.40 -34.42
C GLN A 181 42.70 89.31 -34.76
N GLY A 182 42.25 89.32 -36.01
CA GLY A 182 41.09 90.08 -36.50
C GLY A 182 40.50 89.44 -37.76
N SER A 183 39.32 89.89 -38.17
CA SER A 183 38.62 89.35 -39.34
C SER A 183 39.36 89.71 -40.63
N LEU A 184 39.83 88.70 -41.37
CA LEU A 184 40.43 88.91 -42.69
C LEU A 184 39.41 89.51 -43.67
N LEU A 185 38.13 89.23 -43.49
CA LEU A 185 37.04 89.80 -44.26
C LEU A 185 36.83 91.29 -43.98
N ASP A 186 36.98 91.71 -42.72
CA ASP A 186 36.84 93.12 -42.32
C ASP A 186 38.02 93.93 -42.88
N LEU A 187 39.24 93.37 -42.79
CA LEU A 187 40.43 93.98 -43.38
C LEU A 187 40.32 94.07 -44.91
N ALA A 188 39.80 93.03 -45.57
CA ALA A 188 39.54 93.03 -47.00
C ALA A 188 38.53 94.14 -47.40
N ALA A 189 37.45 94.31 -46.62
CA ALA A 189 36.47 95.37 -46.84
C ALA A 189 37.05 96.78 -46.61
N GLU A 190 37.94 96.96 -45.64
CA GLU A 190 38.65 98.23 -45.42
C GLU A 190 39.58 98.58 -46.58
N LEU A 191 40.30 97.60 -47.14
CA LEU A 191 41.15 97.78 -48.32
C LEU A 191 40.34 98.16 -49.56
N GLU A 192 39.17 97.54 -49.77
CA GLU A 192 38.22 97.91 -50.83
C GLU A 192 37.76 99.36 -50.68
N GLN A 193 37.39 99.79 -49.47
CA GLN A 193 37.00 101.18 -49.20
C GLN A 193 38.13 102.19 -49.39
N LEU A 194 39.38 101.78 -49.14
CA LEU A 194 40.56 102.60 -49.37
C LEU A 194 40.86 102.72 -50.87
N ALA A 195 40.67 101.63 -51.63
CA ALA A 195 40.87 101.57 -53.07
C ALA A 195 39.97 102.56 -53.84
N GLU A 196 38.77 102.85 -53.33
CA GLU A 196 37.85 103.85 -53.92
C GLU A 196 38.36 105.30 -53.83
N LYS A 197 39.37 105.57 -52.99
CA LYS A 197 39.84 106.94 -52.65
C LYS A 197 41.23 107.28 -53.21
N VAL A 198 41.85 106.40 -54.00
CA VAL A 198 43.23 106.53 -54.50
C VAL A 198 43.31 106.47 -56.04
N ASP A 199 44.48 106.82 -56.60
CA ASP A 199 44.75 106.79 -58.04
C ASP A 199 44.74 105.36 -58.62
N THR A 200 44.52 105.24 -59.94
CA THR A 200 44.24 103.96 -60.63
C THR A 200 45.26 102.85 -60.40
N ASP A 201 46.55 103.17 -60.35
CA ASP A 201 47.60 102.15 -60.19
C ASP A 201 47.60 101.54 -58.77
N VAL A 202 47.27 102.33 -57.74
CA VAL A 202 47.22 101.86 -56.34
C VAL A 202 45.89 101.16 -56.04
N LYS A 203 44.82 101.56 -56.74
CA LYS A 203 43.49 100.96 -56.62
C LYS A 203 43.49 99.48 -56.99
N GLU A 204 44.09 99.12 -58.14
CA GLU A 204 44.13 97.73 -58.61
C GLU A 204 44.91 96.82 -57.65
N ASP A 205 46.01 97.32 -57.09
CA ASP A 205 46.80 96.61 -56.08
C ASP A 205 45.99 96.35 -54.79
N LEU A 206 45.26 97.36 -54.28
CA LEU A 206 44.43 97.21 -53.08
C LEU A 206 43.25 96.25 -53.29
N GLU A 207 42.60 96.28 -54.45
CA GLU A 207 41.53 95.35 -54.81
C GLU A 207 42.05 93.91 -54.97
N ASN A 208 43.24 93.73 -55.55
CA ASN A 208 43.90 92.43 -55.63
C ASN A 208 44.26 91.89 -54.23
N LYS A 209 44.79 92.73 -53.33
CA LYS A 209 45.08 92.33 -51.94
C LYS A 209 43.83 91.98 -51.15
N SER A 210 42.71 92.69 -51.35
CA SER A 210 41.42 92.30 -50.75
C SER A 210 40.98 90.90 -51.24
N ARG A 211 41.09 90.63 -52.54
CA ARG A 211 40.74 89.33 -53.12
C ARG A 211 41.62 88.21 -52.56
N GLU A 212 42.92 88.44 -52.44
CA GLU A 212 43.86 87.51 -51.81
C GLU A 212 43.46 87.20 -50.35
N LEU A 213 43.07 88.21 -49.55
CA LEU A 213 42.61 88.01 -48.17
C LEU A 213 41.33 87.17 -48.07
N ARG A 214 40.36 87.38 -48.98
CA ARG A 214 39.12 86.60 -49.02
C ARG A 214 39.36 85.15 -49.44
N GLU A 215 40.24 84.91 -50.42
CA GLU A 215 40.63 83.54 -50.78
C GLU A 215 41.41 82.87 -49.65
N LEU A 216 42.29 83.59 -48.95
CA LEU A 216 43.00 83.09 -47.79
C LEU A 216 42.06 82.67 -46.65
N GLU A 217 41.05 83.50 -46.31
CA GLU A 217 40.03 83.14 -45.32
C GLU A 217 39.28 81.86 -45.71
N LYS A 218 38.91 81.73 -46.99
CA LYS A 218 38.20 80.55 -47.50
C LYS A 218 39.07 79.30 -47.45
N GLU A 219 40.35 79.40 -47.81
CA GLU A 219 41.32 78.32 -47.73
C GLU A 219 41.60 77.92 -46.27
N MET A 220 41.71 78.90 -45.36
CA MET A 220 41.85 78.67 -43.93
C MET A 220 40.63 77.98 -43.33
N GLN A 221 39.42 78.44 -43.66
CA GLN A 221 38.20 77.83 -43.18
C GLN A 221 38.07 76.39 -43.71
N ALA A 222 38.38 76.14 -44.99
CA ALA A 222 38.34 74.80 -45.57
C ALA A 222 39.38 73.85 -44.95
N SER A 223 40.55 74.36 -44.58
CA SER A 223 41.67 73.56 -44.08
C SER A 223 41.65 73.31 -42.57
N PHE A 224 41.20 74.29 -41.77
CA PHE A 224 41.36 74.25 -40.32
C PHE A 224 40.06 74.02 -39.53
N SER A 225 38.89 74.45 -40.04
CA SER A 225 37.64 74.36 -39.26
C SER A 225 37.27 72.93 -38.86
N GLY A 226 37.35 71.98 -39.81
CA GLY A 226 37.08 70.56 -39.57
C GLY A 226 38.05 69.91 -38.59
N PRO A 227 39.38 70.00 -38.81
CA PRO A 227 40.37 69.45 -37.88
C PRO A 227 40.32 70.05 -36.47
N LEU A 228 40.08 71.36 -36.33
CA LEU A 228 39.98 72.02 -35.02
C LEU A 228 38.74 71.55 -34.24
N GLN A 229 37.59 71.44 -34.93
CA GLN A 229 36.37 70.90 -34.33
C GLN A 229 36.54 69.42 -33.93
N SER A 230 37.16 68.62 -34.80
CA SER A 230 37.45 67.21 -34.52
C SER A 230 38.37 67.06 -33.31
N LEU A 231 39.43 67.88 -33.22
CA LEU A 231 40.35 67.88 -32.08
C LEU A 231 39.63 68.23 -30.77
N LYS A 232 38.71 69.20 -30.79
CA LYS A 232 37.91 69.57 -29.61
C LYS A 232 37.01 68.41 -29.16
N GLU A 233 36.35 67.73 -30.10
CA GLU A 233 35.52 66.56 -29.83
C GLU A 233 36.34 65.39 -29.30
N ASP A 234 37.49 65.10 -29.90
CA ASP A 234 38.41 64.06 -29.46
C ASP A 234 38.94 64.32 -28.04
N ILE A 235 39.29 65.56 -27.71
CA ILE A 235 39.70 65.95 -26.35
C ILE A 235 38.59 65.66 -25.33
N HIS A 236 37.34 66.06 -25.62
CA HIS A 236 36.21 65.78 -24.73
C HIS A 236 35.91 64.28 -24.62
N SER A 237 36.02 63.54 -25.72
CA SER A 237 35.83 62.08 -25.76
C SER A 237 36.87 61.37 -24.87
N VAL A 238 38.15 61.75 -24.98
CA VAL A 238 39.22 61.20 -24.14
C VAL A 238 39.04 61.57 -22.66
N GLN A 239 38.68 62.82 -22.35
CA GLN A 239 38.42 63.25 -20.96
C GLN A 239 37.26 62.47 -20.32
N SER A 240 36.15 62.32 -21.03
CA SER A 240 34.98 61.58 -20.54
C SER A 240 35.26 60.07 -20.44
N GLY A 241 35.92 59.47 -21.43
CA GLY A 241 36.32 58.07 -21.42
C GLY A 241 37.28 57.73 -20.28
N ALA A 242 38.26 58.60 -20.00
CA ALA A 242 39.20 58.40 -18.89
C ALA A 242 38.53 58.53 -17.51
N ALA A 243 37.62 59.49 -17.33
CA ALA A 243 36.83 59.61 -16.12
C ALA A 243 35.92 58.38 -15.90
N GLN A 244 35.29 57.89 -16.97
CA GLN A 244 34.47 56.69 -16.94
C GLN A 244 35.30 55.45 -16.60
N LEU A 245 36.49 55.29 -17.19
CA LEU A 245 37.42 54.19 -16.88
C LEU A 245 37.78 54.17 -15.39
N GLN A 246 38.05 55.35 -14.80
CA GLN A 246 38.33 55.47 -13.37
C GLN A 246 37.13 55.12 -12.51
N GLY A 247 35.95 55.65 -12.85
CA GLY A 247 34.71 55.32 -12.14
C GLY A 247 34.40 53.82 -12.17
N GLN A 248 34.50 53.19 -13.34
CA GLN A 248 34.24 51.76 -13.52
C GLN A 248 35.28 50.89 -12.82
N THR A 249 36.56 51.24 -12.88
CA THR A 249 37.62 50.50 -12.17
C THR A 249 37.39 50.53 -10.67
N THR A 250 37.07 51.69 -10.11
CA THR A 250 36.82 51.86 -8.67
C THR A 250 35.56 51.09 -8.24
N ALA A 251 34.49 51.17 -9.03
CA ALA A 251 33.24 50.43 -8.76
C ALA A 251 33.43 48.90 -8.84
N ALA A 252 34.22 48.42 -9.81
CA ALA A 252 34.54 47.00 -9.94
C ALA A 252 35.36 46.48 -8.74
N LEU A 253 36.33 47.27 -8.27
CA LEU A 253 37.12 46.95 -7.07
C LEU A 253 36.26 46.92 -5.80
N ASP A 254 35.36 47.90 -5.61
CA ASP A 254 34.41 47.91 -4.50
C ASP A 254 33.48 46.68 -4.53
N LYS A 255 32.93 46.36 -5.70
CA LYS A 255 32.09 45.16 -5.89
C LYS A 255 32.87 43.88 -5.54
N ALA A 256 34.11 43.77 -6.01
CA ALA A 256 34.96 42.61 -5.74
C ALA A 256 35.29 42.50 -4.24
N ASN A 257 35.50 43.61 -3.54
CA ASN A 257 35.76 43.60 -2.10
C ASN A 257 34.52 43.19 -1.30
N LYS A 258 33.34 43.70 -1.65
CA LYS A 258 32.07 43.27 -1.02
C LYS A 258 31.81 41.77 -1.23
N THR A 259 32.09 41.25 -2.43
CA THR A 259 31.98 39.81 -2.70
C THR A 259 32.99 39.00 -1.89
N GLN A 260 34.23 39.49 -1.75
CA GLN A 260 35.25 38.85 -0.92
C GLN A 260 34.81 38.76 0.55
N GLU A 261 34.31 39.85 1.12
CA GLU A 261 33.80 39.90 2.50
C GLU A 261 32.62 38.94 2.71
N PHE A 262 31.68 38.88 1.76
CA PHE A 262 30.56 37.93 1.80
C PHE A 262 31.02 36.47 1.76
N LEU A 263 32.01 36.15 0.92
CA LEU A 263 32.56 34.80 0.83
C LEU A 263 33.29 34.37 2.10
N GLU A 264 33.91 35.31 2.82
CA GLU A 264 34.64 35.04 4.05
C GLU A 264 33.72 34.94 5.29
N MET A 265 32.72 35.83 5.41
CA MET A 265 31.88 35.93 6.60
C MET A 265 30.56 35.16 6.50
N GLU A 266 29.85 35.28 5.38
CA GLU A 266 28.47 34.77 5.25
C GLU A 266 28.41 33.36 4.68
N MET A 267 29.29 33.03 3.73
CA MET A 267 29.30 31.72 3.07
C MET A 267 29.45 30.52 4.03
N PRO A 268 30.35 30.53 5.04
CA PRO A 268 30.44 29.44 6.00
C PRO A 268 29.13 29.22 6.78
N ASN A 269 28.44 30.31 7.14
CA ASN A 269 27.17 30.26 7.87
C ASN A 269 26.04 29.74 6.99
N ILE A 270 25.98 30.16 5.72
CA ILE A 270 25.00 29.64 4.75
C ILE A 270 25.19 28.14 4.58
N ILE A 271 26.42 27.67 4.33
CA ILE A 271 26.68 26.24 4.17
C ILE A 271 26.31 25.49 5.46
N LYS A 272 26.62 26.05 6.64
CA LYS A 272 26.25 25.45 7.92
C LYS A 272 24.73 25.27 8.05
N ASN A 273 23.96 26.32 7.76
CA ASN A 273 22.51 26.30 7.86
C ASN A 273 21.88 25.36 6.83
N GLU A 274 22.28 25.44 5.56
CA GLU A 274 21.75 24.55 4.51
C GLU A 274 22.07 23.07 4.79
N THR A 275 23.25 22.79 5.35
CA THR A 275 23.60 21.41 5.73
C THR A 275 22.80 20.95 6.96
N TRP A 276 22.49 21.87 7.88
CA TRP A 276 21.63 21.58 9.03
C TRP A 276 20.19 21.27 8.59
N ASP A 277 19.62 22.09 7.72
CA ASP A 277 18.27 21.88 7.18
C ASP A 277 18.17 20.54 6.42
N PHE A 278 19.21 20.18 5.66
CA PHE A 278 19.29 18.87 5.01
C PHE A 278 19.34 17.71 6.02
N LEU A 279 20.10 17.87 7.11
CA LEU A 279 20.21 16.86 8.15
C LEU A 279 18.90 16.67 8.90
N GLU A 280 18.22 17.77 9.24
CA GLU A 280 16.92 17.75 9.92
C GLU A 280 15.88 17.02 9.07
N GLN A 281 15.83 17.30 7.77
CA GLN A 281 14.98 16.54 6.83
C GLN A 281 15.30 15.05 6.82
N LEU A 282 16.60 14.69 6.84
CA LEU A 282 17.02 13.29 6.86
C LEU A 282 16.59 12.58 8.15
N LEU A 283 16.72 13.25 9.30
CA LEU A 283 16.26 12.73 10.59
C LEU A 283 14.73 12.58 10.63
N ASP A 284 14.00 13.56 10.10
CA ASP A 284 12.53 13.50 10.00
C ASP A 284 12.04 12.31 9.15
N PHE A 285 12.76 11.97 8.06
CA PHE A 285 12.48 10.75 7.31
C PHE A 285 12.64 9.48 8.16
N PHE A 286 13.68 9.40 8.98
CA PHE A 286 13.88 8.24 9.88
C PHE A 286 12.81 8.17 10.95
N GLU A 287 12.46 9.28 11.58
CA GLU A 287 11.39 9.35 12.58
C GLU A 287 10.05 8.94 11.98
N THR A 288 9.71 9.46 10.80
CA THR A 288 8.50 9.11 10.07
C THR A 288 8.48 7.63 9.71
N TYR A 289 9.60 7.08 9.23
CA TYR A 289 9.70 5.66 8.88
C TYR A 289 9.54 4.75 10.09
N ILE A 290 10.12 5.09 11.24
CA ILE A 290 9.98 4.32 12.49
C ILE A 290 8.55 4.39 13.00
N SER A 291 7.92 5.57 12.97
CA SER A 291 6.52 5.74 13.34
C SER A 291 5.61 4.88 12.45
N TRP A 292 5.84 4.91 11.13
CA TRP A 292 5.15 4.04 10.18
C TRP A 292 5.40 2.56 10.48
N ALA A 293 6.65 2.13 10.67
CA ALA A 293 6.98 0.73 10.95
C ALA A 293 6.31 0.24 12.24
N LYS A 294 6.30 1.07 13.30
CA LYS A 294 5.59 0.79 14.55
C LYS A 294 4.09 0.62 14.30
N SER A 295 3.46 1.55 13.58
CA SER A 295 2.04 1.47 13.24
C SER A 295 1.72 0.23 12.39
N SER A 296 2.52 -0.04 11.36
CA SER A 296 2.30 -1.18 10.48
C SER A 296 2.45 -2.51 11.22
N VAL A 297 3.48 -2.69 12.05
CA VAL A 297 3.65 -3.92 12.85
C VAL A 297 2.54 -4.08 13.90
N THR A 298 2.16 -2.99 14.56
CA THR A 298 1.17 -3.05 15.65
C THR A 298 -0.27 -3.11 15.18
N GLU A 299 -0.60 -2.59 14.00
CA GLU A 299 -1.98 -2.48 13.54
C GLU A 299 -2.24 -3.24 12.25
N GLU A 300 -1.39 -3.10 11.23
CA GLU A 300 -1.72 -3.54 9.87
C GLU A 300 -1.23 -4.96 9.58
N TRP A 301 -0.10 -5.34 10.14
CA TRP A 301 0.55 -6.61 9.91
C TRP A 301 -0.09 -7.70 10.77
N ALA A 302 -0.22 -8.89 10.17
CA ALA A 302 -0.75 -10.07 10.83
C ALA A 302 -2.14 -9.85 11.48
N ARG A 303 -3.06 -9.21 10.76
CA ARG A 303 -4.50 -9.22 11.09
C ARG A 303 -4.99 -10.66 11.26
N CYS A 304 -5.68 -10.97 12.35
CA CYS A 304 -6.05 -12.36 12.66
C CYS A 304 -7.47 -12.78 12.27
N LYS A 305 -8.21 -11.92 11.56
CA LYS A 305 -9.53 -12.27 10.99
C LYS A 305 -9.52 -13.53 10.12
N PRO A 306 -8.53 -13.77 9.23
CA PRO A 306 -8.50 -15.00 8.43
C PRO A 306 -8.39 -16.27 9.28
N ILE A 307 -7.76 -16.19 10.46
CA ILE A 307 -7.63 -17.30 11.40
C ILE A 307 -8.99 -17.58 12.04
N ALA A 308 -9.66 -16.54 12.55
CA ALA A 308 -10.99 -16.67 13.14
C ALA A 308 -12.00 -17.25 12.12
N GLN A 309 -11.98 -16.73 10.89
CA GLN A 309 -12.82 -17.23 9.80
C GLN A 309 -12.53 -18.69 9.44
N SER A 310 -11.26 -19.10 9.49
CA SER A 310 -10.91 -20.50 9.22
C SER A 310 -11.48 -21.43 10.28
N LEU A 311 -11.48 -21.01 11.56
CA LEU A 311 -12.09 -21.74 12.66
C LEU A 311 -13.62 -21.78 12.54
N ASP A 312 -14.26 -20.63 12.26
CA ASP A 312 -15.70 -20.55 11.98
C ASP A 312 -16.10 -21.47 10.81
N ASN A 313 -15.29 -21.52 9.74
CA ASN A 313 -15.56 -22.38 8.59
C ASN A 313 -15.43 -23.88 8.92
N VAL A 314 -14.44 -24.26 9.73
CA VAL A 314 -14.27 -25.66 10.17
C VAL A 314 -15.44 -26.09 11.04
N GLU A 315 -15.90 -25.22 11.93
CA GLU A 315 -17.09 -25.48 12.74
C GLU A 315 -18.34 -25.62 11.86
N ALA A 316 -18.58 -24.69 10.94
CA ALA A 316 -19.73 -24.76 10.03
C ALA A 316 -19.71 -26.07 9.21
N ILE A 317 -18.55 -26.50 8.70
CA ILE A 317 -18.43 -27.78 7.99
C ILE A 317 -18.74 -28.97 8.91
N GLY A 318 -18.19 -28.99 10.12
CA GLY A 318 -18.37 -30.09 11.08
C GLY A 318 -19.80 -30.19 11.60
N CYS A 319 -20.42 -29.06 11.92
CA CYS A 319 -21.69 -28.97 12.61
C CYS A 319 -22.87 -28.88 11.62
N ASP A 320 -22.86 -27.93 10.71
CA ASP A 320 -24.01 -27.70 9.81
C ASP A 320 -24.07 -28.71 8.66
N TYR A 321 -22.93 -29.25 8.22
CA TYR A 321 -22.93 -30.22 7.11
C TYR A 321 -22.83 -31.66 7.60
N ILE A 322 -21.79 -31.99 8.37
CA ILE A 322 -21.58 -33.38 8.79
C ILE A 322 -22.61 -33.78 9.85
N MET A 323 -22.73 -33.01 10.93
CA MET A 323 -23.58 -33.41 12.05
C MET A 323 -25.06 -33.39 11.68
N ASP A 324 -25.53 -32.37 10.96
CA ASP A 324 -26.90 -32.34 10.46
C ASP A 324 -27.21 -33.49 9.49
N SER A 325 -26.26 -33.87 8.63
CA SER A 325 -26.41 -35.05 7.77
C SER A 325 -26.51 -36.35 8.57
N VAL A 326 -25.68 -36.50 9.60
CA VAL A 326 -25.73 -37.65 10.53
C VAL A 326 -27.06 -37.67 11.27
N ASN A 327 -27.56 -36.50 11.67
CA ASN A 327 -28.85 -36.33 12.33
C ASN A 327 -30.01 -36.74 11.43
N ALA A 328 -30.03 -36.27 10.18
CA ALA A 328 -31.02 -36.67 9.19
C ALA A 328 -30.95 -38.17 8.88
N PHE A 329 -29.74 -38.75 8.84
CA PHE A 329 -29.52 -40.16 8.55
C PHE A 329 -30.09 -41.07 9.64
N TRP A 330 -29.75 -40.85 10.92
CA TRP A 330 -30.29 -41.69 12.00
C TRP A 330 -31.80 -41.50 12.16
N PHE A 331 -32.30 -40.27 11.97
CA PHE A 331 -33.75 -40.00 12.04
C PHE A 331 -34.51 -40.80 10.98
N SER A 332 -34.00 -40.81 9.74
CA SER A 332 -34.58 -41.56 8.63
C SER A 332 -34.53 -43.08 8.87
N LEU A 333 -33.38 -43.61 9.28
CA LEU A 333 -33.23 -45.04 9.61
C LEU A 333 -34.06 -45.46 10.82
N GLY A 334 -34.19 -44.61 11.83
CA GLY A 334 -35.05 -44.82 12.99
C GLY A 334 -36.51 -44.99 12.57
N TRP A 335 -36.99 -44.16 11.65
CA TRP A 335 -38.35 -44.27 11.10
C TRP A 335 -38.55 -45.54 10.28
N CYS A 336 -37.55 -45.93 9.47
CA CYS A 336 -37.55 -47.23 8.78
C CYS A 336 -37.65 -48.39 9.78
N THR A 337 -36.91 -48.33 10.89
CA THR A 337 -36.97 -49.36 11.96
C THR A 337 -38.34 -49.43 12.61
N LEU A 338 -38.94 -48.27 12.89
CA LEU A 338 -40.25 -48.16 13.53
C LEU A 338 -41.34 -48.81 12.66
N PHE A 339 -41.32 -48.55 11.35
CA PHE A 339 -42.28 -49.15 10.43
C PHE A 339 -41.99 -50.61 10.05
N LEU A 340 -40.77 -51.10 10.26
CA LEU A 340 -40.40 -52.48 9.98
C LEU A 340 -41.23 -53.47 10.82
N LEU A 341 -41.55 -53.14 12.07
CA LEU A 341 -42.40 -53.98 12.94
C LEU A 341 -43.83 -54.18 12.41
N PRO A 342 -44.64 -53.13 12.14
CA PRO A 342 -45.96 -53.31 11.53
C PRO A 342 -45.87 -53.93 10.13
N SER A 343 -44.83 -53.61 9.34
CA SER A 343 -44.60 -54.23 8.03
C SER A 343 -44.38 -55.75 8.12
N ILE A 344 -43.66 -56.26 9.13
CA ILE A 344 -43.53 -57.71 9.36
C ILE A 344 -44.89 -58.35 9.61
N ILE A 345 -45.71 -57.76 10.48
CA ILE A 345 -47.04 -58.31 10.82
C ILE A 345 -47.92 -58.40 9.58
N LEU A 346 -47.95 -57.34 8.77
CA LEU A 346 -48.70 -57.29 7.52
C LEU A 346 -48.15 -58.29 6.50
N ALA A 347 -46.82 -58.39 6.35
CA ALA A 347 -46.18 -59.32 5.43
C ALA A 347 -46.47 -60.78 5.77
N VAL A 348 -46.45 -61.17 7.05
CA VAL A 348 -46.81 -62.53 7.48
C VAL A 348 -48.28 -62.82 7.20
N ARG A 349 -49.18 -61.87 7.47
CA ARG A 349 -50.61 -62.00 7.19
C ARG A 349 -50.87 -62.14 5.68
N LEU A 350 -50.27 -61.28 4.87
CA LEU A 350 -50.38 -61.30 3.40
C LEU A 350 -49.75 -62.57 2.81
N ALA A 351 -48.61 -63.03 3.30
CA ALA A 351 -47.98 -64.27 2.84
C ALA A 351 -48.92 -65.48 2.96
N LYS A 352 -49.75 -65.55 4.01
CA LYS A 352 -50.78 -66.60 4.16
C LYS A 352 -51.84 -66.54 3.04
N PHE A 353 -52.18 -65.35 2.55
CA PHE A 353 -53.15 -65.16 1.46
C PHE A 353 -52.54 -65.32 0.07
N TYR A 354 -51.22 -65.20 -0.09
CA TYR A 354 -50.56 -65.27 -1.39
C TYR A 354 -49.94 -66.65 -1.69
N ARG A 355 -49.43 -67.36 -0.66
CA ARG A 355 -48.78 -68.67 -0.80
C ARG A 355 -49.78 -69.79 -1.12
N ARG A 356 -49.45 -70.70 -2.02
CA ARG A 356 -50.26 -71.88 -2.36
C ARG A 356 -50.16 -72.88 -1.21
N MET A 357 -51.29 -73.47 -0.80
CA MET A 357 -51.30 -74.54 0.21
C MET A 357 -51.35 -75.90 -0.49
N ASP A 358 -50.67 -76.91 0.05
CA ASP A 358 -50.64 -78.25 -0.54
C ASP A 358 -51.96 -79.02 -0.32
N ILE A 359 -52.72 -78.68 0.73
CA ILE A 359 -53.99 -79.32 1.09
C ILE A 359 -55.04 -78.23 1.34
N ALA A 360 -56.24 -78.43 0.81
CA ALA A 360 -57.43 -77.66 1.18
C ALA A 360 -58.32 -78.57 2.04
N ASP A 361 -58.68 -78.12 3.24
CA ASP A 361 -59.69 -78.79 4.07
C ASP A 361 -61.05 -78.63 3.39
N VAL A 362 -61.34 -79.54 2.46
CA VAL A 362 -62.69 -79.73 1.95
C VAL A 362 -63.41 -80.55 3.00
N TYR A 363 -64.28 -79.93 3.79
CA TYR A 363 -65.32 -80.67 4.50
C TYR A 363 -66.20 -81.32 3.45
N ARG A 364 -65.85 -82.55 3.07
CA ARG A 364 -66.67 -83.35 2.20
C ARG A 364 -67.89 -83.79 3.02
N ASN A 365 -69.05 -83.24 2.68
CA ASN A 365 -70.33 -83.87 3.00
C ASN A 365 -70.41 -85.16 2.19
N GLU A 366 -69.75 -86.22 2.64
CA GLU A 366 -69.96 -87.57 2.11
C GLU A 366 -70.79 -88.33 3.15
N GLU A 367 -72.05 -88.58 2.79
CA GLU A 367 -72.92 -89.56 3.44
C GLU A 367 -72.20 -90.91 3.47
N PHE A 368 -71.81 -91.36 4.66
CA PHE A 368 -71.05 -92.58 4.85
C PHE A 368 -72.02 -93.75 5.06
N GLU A 369 -72.29 -94.52 4.00
CA GLU A 369 -72.88 -95.86 4.13
C GLU A 369 -71.88 -96.81 4.80
N MET A 370 -72.28 -97.41 5.93
CA MET A 370 -71.48 -98.36 6.70
C MET A 370 -71.51 -99.77 6.10
N PRO A 371 -70.36 -100.44 5.90
CA PRO A 371 -70.28 -101.89 5.75
C PRO A 371 -70.11 -102.61 7.11
N PRO A 372 -70.44 -103.91 7.19
CA PRO A 372 -70.82 -104.56 8.44
C PRO A 372 -69.65 -104.93 9.36
N ALA A 373 -69.93 -104.89 10.66
CA ALA A 373 -68.99 -105.22 11.73
C ALA A 373 -68.56 -106.69 11.71
N PHE A 374 -67.26 -106.94 11.60
CA PHE A 374 -66.63 -108.20 11.98
C PHE A 374 -65.68 -107.96 13.17
N ASN A 375 -66.12 -108.43 14.33
CA ASN A 375 -65.37 -108.41 15.59
C ASN A 375 -64.17 -109.35 15.54
N PHE A 376 -62.97 -108.82 15.77
CA PHE A 376 -61.86 -109.59 16.33
C PHE A 376 -61.11 -108.72 17.35
N TYR A 377 -61.60 -108.74 18.59
CA TYR A 377 -60.81 -108.37 19.76
C TYR A 377 -59.78 -109.48 20.04
N ARG A 378 -58.50 -109.12 20.10
CA ARG A 378 -57.45 -109.97 20.71
C ARG A 378 -56.76 -109.16 21.80
N ILE A 379 -57.18 -109.39 23.04
CA ILE A 379 -56.59 -108.82 24.26
C ILE A 379 -55.24 -109.54 24.53
N PRO A 380 -54.15 -108.83 24.83
CA PRO A 380 -52.87 -109.45 25.18
C PRO A 380 -52.90 -109.97 26.63
N ARG A 381 -52.43 -111.21 26.85
CA ARG A 381 -52.19 -111.78 28.20
C ARG A 381 -50.76 -111.45 28.67
N PRO A 382 -50.56 -111.06 29.95
CA PRO A 382 -49.24 -110.80 30.51
C PRO A 382 -48.55 -112.09 30.97
N SER A 383 -47.23 -112.16 30.79
CA SER A 383 -46.39 -113.26 31.29
C SER A 383 -45.85 -112.96 32.68
N THR A 384 -46.02 -113.89 33.63
CA THR A 384 -45.13 -114.15 34.78
C THR A 384 -45.38 -115.61 35.21
N ARG A 385 -44.40 -116.49 35.03
CA ARG A 385 -43.39 -116.95 36.02
C ARG A 385 -43.84 -118.19 36.80
N HIS A 386 -43.62 -119.40 36.29
CA HIS A 386 -42.50 -120.30 36.61
C HIS A 386 -42.59 -121.57 35.76
#